data_AF-A0A1M3IJN2-F1
#
_entry.id   AF-A0A1M3IJN2-F1
#
_cell.length_a   1.000
_cell.length_b   1.000
_cell.length_c   1.000
_cell.angle_alpha   90.00
_cell.angle_beta   90.00
_cell.angle_gamma   90.00
#
_symmetry.space_group_name_H-M   'P 1'
#
loop_
_entity.id
_entity.type
_entity.pdbx_description
1 polymer ?
#
loop_
_entity_poly.entity_id
_entity_poly.type
_entity_poly.pdbx_seq_one_letter_code
_entity_poly.pdbx_strand_id
1 'polypeptide(L)'
;MKVMITMGSVATAQSKGYGAVVAVAHMPVAFSGICAAYTSLPLPDVHLAGGIDSLFSSVQMRESLPVGTLAVGKFDAQNAAVMAARIFALSNKNVIERVEAFKQQEYEI
;
A
#
# COMPACT_ATOMS: atom_id res chain seq x y z
N MET A 1 -5.63 7.11 12.44
CA MET A 1 -6.01 7.14 11.01
C MET A 1 -6.46 5.76 10.58
N LYS A 2 -7.35 5.67 9.58
CA LYS A 2 -7.86 4.41 9.04
C LYS A 2 -7.15 4.07 7.73
N VAL A 3 -6.98 2.79 7.44
CA VAL A 3 -6.53 2.27 6.15
C VAL A 3 -7.71 1.60 5.47
N MET A 4 -7.92 1.86 4.18
CA MET A 4 -8.91 1.16 3.36
C MET A 4 -8.20 0.04 2.60
N ILE A 5 -8.66 -1.21 2.74
CA ILE A 5 -8.19 -2.33 1.91
C ILE A 5 -9.27 -2.61 0.89
N THR A 6 -8.94 -2.73 -0.39
CA THR A 6 -9.96 -2.81 -1.44
C THR A 6 -9.52 -3.61 -2.67
N MET A 7 -10.52 -4.21 -3.32
CA MET A 7 -10.49 -4.69 -4.71
C MET A 7 -11.52 -3.95 -5.59
N GLY A 8 -12.05 -2.83 -5.09
CA GLY A 8 -13.06 -2.00 -5.75
C GLY A 8 -12.81 -0.50 -5.59
N SER A 9 -13.85 0.32 -5.77
CA SER A 9 -13.75 1.78 -5.86
C SER A 9 -13.12 2.46 -4.63
N VAL A 10 -12.26 3.45 -4.88
CA VAL A 10 -11.53 4.25 -3.86
C VAL A 10 -11.95 5.71 -3.81
N ALA A 11 -12.86 6.15 -4.69
CA ALA A 11 -13.19 7.57 -4.87
C ALA A 11 -13.74 8.26 -3.60
N THR A 12 -14.32 7.49 -2.68
CA THR A 12 -14.89 8.01 -1.42
C THR A 12 -14.00 7.77 -0.20
N ALA A 13 -12.76 7.29 -0.40
CA ALA A 13 -11.89 6.95 0.71
C ALA A 13 -11.57 8.16 1.59
N GLN A 14 -11.19 9.29 0.98
CA GLN A 14 -10.81 10.49 1.72
C GLN A 14 -12.00 11.08 2.51
N SER A 15 -13.20 11.15 1.90
CA SER A 15 -14.40 11.66 2.58
C SER A 15 -14.87 10.76 3.72
N LYS A 16 -14.54 9.46 3.69
CA LYS A 16 -14.77 8.51 4.79
C LYS A 16 -13.70 8.56 5.88
N GLY A 17 -12.70 9.45 5.77
CA GLY A 17 -11.65 9.64 6.77
C GLY A 17 -10.53 8.61 6.74
N TYR A 18 -10.31 7.95 5.59
CA TYR A 18 -9.14 7.10 5.39
C TYR A 18 -7.89 7.95 5.12
N GLY A 19 -6.74 7.51 5.65
CA GLY A 19 -5.45 8.16 5.46
C GLY A 19 -4.54 7.47 4.44
N ALA A 20 -4.86 6.23 4.05
CA ALA A 20 -4.18 5.45 3.04
C ALA A 20 -5.14 4.41 2.45
N VAL A 21 -4.83 3.95 1.25
CA VAL A 21 -5.56 2.88 0.56
C VAL A 21 -4.56 1.77 0.24
N VAL A 22 -4.91 0.52 0.51
CA VAL A 22 -4.16 -0.65 0.07
C VAL A 22 -4.96 -1.31 -1.03
N ALA A 23 -4.44 -1.24 -2.26
CA ALA A 23 -4.98 -1.97 -3.39
C ALA A 23 -4.45 -3.40 -3.35
N VAL A 24 -5.34 -4.39 -3.49
CA VAL A 24 -4.95 -5.80 -3.48
C VAL A 24 -5.24 -6.41 -4.84
N ALA A 25 -4.19 -6.91 -5.49
CA ALA A 25 -4.27 -7.62 -6.77
C ALA A 25 -3.87 -9.09 -6.59
N HIS A 26 -4.68 -9.99 -7.17
CA HIS A 26 -4.41 -11.42 -7.20
C HIS A 26 -3.70 -11.88 -8.48
N MET A 27 -3.74 -11.06 -9.53
CA MET A 27 -3.11 -11.30 -10.83
C MET A 27 -2.51 -9.98 -11.34
N PRO A 28 -1.57 -10.02 -12.30
CA PRO A 28 -1.07 -8.82 -12.96
C PRO A 28 -2.24 -8.04 -13.59
N VAL A 29 -2.56 -6.87 -13.05
CA VAL A 29 -3.70 -6.07 -13.50
C VAL A 29 -3.44 -4.61 -13.18
N ALA A 30 -3.88 -3.71 -14.07
CA ALA A 30 -3.75 -2.27 -13.90
C ALA A 30 -4.64 -1.67 -12.78
N PHE A 31 -5.14 -2.48 -11.85
CA PHE A 31 -6.07 -2.07 -10.80
C PHE A 31 -5.49 -0.95 -9.94
N SER A 32 -4.24 -1.07 -9.54
CA SER A 32 -3.55 -0.11 -8.67
C SER A 32 -3.36 1.23 -9.39
N GLY A 33 -3.11 1.19 -10.69
CA GLY A 33 -3.10 2.40 -11.53
C GLY A 33 -4.49 3.06 -11.64
N ILE A 34 -5.56 2.27 -11.74
CA ILE A 34 -6.93 2.79 -11.71
C ILE A 34 -7.21 3.43 -10.34
N CYS A 35 -6.88 2.78 -9.24
CA CYS A 35 -7.04 3.34 -7.90
C CYS A 35 -6.29 4.68 -7.74
N ALA A 36 -5.04 4.76 -8.20
CA ALA A 36 -4.23 5.98 -8.14
C ALA A 36 -4.90 7.16 -8.89
N ALA A 37 -5.66 6.89 -9.94
CA ALA A 37 -6.39 7.93 -10.67
C ALA A 37 -7.59 8.52 -9.90
N TYR A 38 -8.11 7.81 -8.90
CA TYR A 38 -9.31 8.21 -8.14
C TYR A 38 -9.02 8.60 -6.69
N THR A 39 -7.76 8.62 -6.25
CA THR A 39 -7.40 9.02 -4.89
C THR A 39 -6.06 9.74 -4.84
N SER A 40 -5.98 10.78 -3.99
CA SER A 40 -4.71 11.43 -3.63
C SER A 40 -4.10 10.81 -2.37
N LEU A 41 -4.73 9.79 -1.78
CA LEU A 41 -4.19 9.11 -0.62
C LEU A 41 -3.00 8.22 -1.01
N PRO A 42 -2.02 8.04 -0.11
CA PRO A 42 -0.96 7.05 -0.31
C PRO A 42 -1.55 5.68 -0.63
N LEU A 43 -1.01 5.05 -1.66
CA LEU A 43 -1.52 3.81 -2.23
C LEU A 43 -0.43 2.71 -2.24
N PRO A 44 -0.12 2.06 -1.10
CA PRO A 44 0.63 0.82 -1.11
C PRO A 44 -0.11 -0.26 -1.91
N ASP A 45 0.61 -0.95 -2.78
CA ASP A 45 0.07 -2.00 -3.63
C ASP A 45 0.46 -3.38 -3.10
N VAL A 46 -0.43 -4.35 -3.24
CA VAL A 46 -0.24 -5.73 -2.77
C VAL A 46 -0.43 -6.72 -3.92
N HIS A 47 0.62 -7.46 -4.23
CA HIS A 47 0.66 -8.54 -5.20
C HIS A 47 0.70 -9.90 -4.50
N LEU A 48 -0.47 -10.55 -4.34
CA LEU A 48 -0.56 -11.81 -3.59
C LEU A 48 0.07 -13.02 -4.31
N ALA A 49 0.20 -12.95 -5.64
CA ALA A 49 0.74 -14.01 -6.48
C ALA A 49 1.38 -13.44 -7.76
N GLY A 50 2.02 -14.32 -8.53
CA GLY A 50 2.71 -14.00 -9.78
C GLY A 50 4.23 -13.93 -9.62
N GLY A 51 4.89 -13.24 -10.54
CA GLY A 51 6.32 -12.97 -10.49
C GLY A 51 6.64 -11.58 -11.00
N ILE A 52 7.62 -11.50 -11.90
CA ILE A 52 8.09 -10.25 -12.49
C ILE A 52 6.96 -9.53 -13.25
N ASP A 53 6.10 -10.27 -13.93
CA ASP A 53 4.92 -9.77 -14.63
C ASP A 53 3.96 -8.98 -13.71
N SER A 54 3.75 -9.48 -12.50
CA SER A 54 2.92 -8.83 -11.48
C SER A 54 3.52 -7.49 -11.05
N LEU A 55 4.83 -7.45 -10.79
CA LEU A 55 5.54 -6.20 -10.46
C LEU A 55 5.45 -5.18 -11.59
N PHE A 56 5.71 -5.60 -12.83
CA PHE A 56 5.66 -4.71 -13.99
C PHE A 56 4.26 -4.15 -14.27
N SER A 57 3.20 -4.80 -13.77
CA SER A 57 1.82 -4.32 -13.90
C SER A 57 1.49 -3.09 -13.05
N SER A 58 2.29 -2.78 -12.03
CA SER A 58 2.07 -1.61 -11.14
C SER A 58 3.27 -0.70 -11.00
N VAL A 59 4.51 -1.18 -11.15
CA VAL A 59 5.72 -0.36 -10.90
C VAL A 59 5.98 0.66 -12.02
N GLN A 60 5.60 0.33 -13.26
CA GLN A 60 5.82 1.18 -14.44
C GLN A 60 4.68 2.18 -14.65
N MET A 61 4.37 2.98 -13.63
CA MET A 61 3.32 3.99 -13.71
C MET A 61 3.67 5.14 -14.65
N ARG A 62 2.63 5.77 -15.22
CA ARG A 62 2.72 7.05 -15.94
C ARG A 62 3.17 8.16 -14.97
N GLU A 63 3.84 9.17 -15.53
CA GLU A 63 4.16 10.43 -14.86
C GLU A 63 2.98 11.01 -14.06
N SER A 64 3.26 11.48 -12.83
CA SER A 64 2.30 12.09 -11.90
C SER A 64 1.21 11.17 -11.32
N LEU A 65 1.25 9.86 -11.56
CA LEU A 65 0.33 8.88 -10.96
C LEU A 65 1.10 7.80 -10.17
N PRO A 66 1.63 8.11 -8.97
CA PRO A 66 2.46 7.18 -8.23
C PRO A 66 1.65 6.04 -7.59
N VAL A 67 2.27 4.85 -7.54
CA VAL A 67 1.79 3.66 -6.80
C VAL A 67 2.96 3.15 -5.94
N GLY A 68 2.67 2.74 -4.70
CA GLY A 68 3.66 2.18 -3.79
C GLY A 68 3.82 0.68 -3.99
N THR A 69 4.47 0.25 -5.09
CA THR A 69 4.78 -1.16 -5.33
C THR A 69 5.83 -1.67 -4.34
N LEU A 70 5.59 -2.86 -3.79
CA LEU A 70 6.42 -3.47 -2.74
C LEU A 70 7.03 -4.81 -3.23
N ALA A 71 6.73 -5.92 -2.56
CA ALA A 71 7.23 -7.25 -2.89
C ALA A 71 6.20 -8.02 -3.74
N VAL A 72 6.42 -9.33 -3.92
CA VAL A 72 5.40 -10.25 -4.45
C VAL A 72 5.25 -11.41 -3.48
N GLY A 73 4.01 -11.87 -3.31
CA GLY A 73 3.69 -13.09 -2.60
C GLY A 73 3.24 -12.86 -1.16
N LYS A 74 3.36 -13.91 -0.34
CA LYS A 74 2.71 -14.02 0.98
C LYS A 74 3.02 -12.86 1.93
N PHE A 75 4.22 -12.31 1.89
CA PHE A 75 4.67 -11.26 2.81
C PHE A 75 4.28 -9.85 2.35
N ASP A 76 3.78 -9.69 1.13
CA ASP A 76 3.58 -8.36 0.55
C ASP A 76 2.45 -7.58 1.25
N ALA A 77 1.40 -8.27 1.67
CA ALA A 77 0.34 -7.69 2.48
C ALA A 77 0.86 -7.14 3.82
N GLN A 78 1.82 -7.83 4.44
CA GLN A 78 2.47 -7.38 5.67
C GLN A 78 3.33 -6.14 5.41
N ASN A 79 4.08 -6.14 4.32
CA ASN A 79 4.88 -4.98 3.90
C ASN A 79 3.99 -3.76 3.63
N ALA A 80 2.83 -3.93 2.98
CA ALA A 80 1.88 -2.84 2.74
C ALA A 80 1.31 -2.27 4.04
N ALA A 81 0.98 -3.13 5.01
CA ALA A 81 0.51 -2.69 6.33
C ALA A 81 1.60 -1.91 7.08
N VAL A 82 2.83 -2.40 7.07
CA VAL A 82 3.98 -1.74 7.70
C VAL A 82 4.30 -0.41 7.00
N MET A 83 4.25 -0.37 5.66
CA MET A 83 4.45 0.86 4.88
C MET A 83 3.39 1.91 5.20
N ALA A 84 2.11 1.53 5.26
CA ALA A 84 1.03 2.42 5.68
C ALA A 84 1.24 2.94 7.11
N ALA A 85 1.67 2.08 8.04
CA ALA A 85 2.00 2.49 9.41
C ALA A 85 3.16 3.49 9.44
N ARG A 86 4.23 3.27 8.65
CA ARG A 86 5.36 4.20 8.52
C ARG A 86 4.94 5.56 7.95
N ILE A 87 4.03 5.58 6.98
CA ILE A 87 3.46 6.84 6.45
C ILE A 87 2.70 7.59 7.56
N PHE A 88 1.89 6.88 8.36
CA PHE A 88 1.13 7.50 9.45
C PHE A 88 2.01 7.93 10.63
N ALA A 89 3.14 7.26 10.84
CA ALA A 89 4.11 7.58 11.87
C ALA A 89 4.71 8.99 11.70
N LEU A 90 4.77 9.51 10.47
CA LEU A 90 5.27 10.87 10.18
C LEU A 90 4.50 11.98 10.93
N SER A 91 3.22 11.75 11.23
CA SER A 91 2.36 12.72 11.91
C SER A 91 1.82 12.24 13.25
N ASN A 92 2.18 11.02 13.69
CA ASN A 92 1.63 10.42 14.92
C ASN A 92 2.72 9.77 15.79
N LYS A 93 3.02 10.41 16.92
CA LYS A 93 4.03 9.96 17.90
C LYS A 93 3.75 8.57 18.48
N ASN A 94 2.50 8.17 18.67
CA ASN A 94 2.19 6.83 19.18
C ASN A 94 2.43 5.74 18.12
N VAL A 95 2.21 6.08 16.83
CA VAL A 95 2.43 5.13 15.74
C VAL A 95 3.92 4.91 15.51
N ILE A 96 4.75 5.96 15.57
CA ILE A 96 6.21 5.80 15.42
C ILE A 96 6.79 4.89 16.51
N GLU A 97 6.36 5.01 17.77
CA GLU A 97 6.79 4.12 18.86
C GLU A 97 6.49 2.65 18.55
N ARG A 98 5.29 2.36 18.03
CA ARG A 98 4.88 0.99 17.65
C ARG A 98 5.67 0.47 16.45
N VAL A 99 5.92 1.31 15.45
CA VAL A 99 6.72 0.95 14.27
C VAL A 99 8.16 0.62 14.68
N GLU A 100 8.75 1.42 15.58
CA GLU A 100 10.11 1.19 16.08
C GLU A 100 10.20 -0.08 16.94
N ALA A 101 9.20 -0.34 17.79
CA ALA A 101 9.12 -1.59 18.54
C ALA A 101 8.99 -2.81 17.61
N PHE A 102 8.14 -2.72 16.58
CA PHE A 102 7.97 -3.79 15.58
C PHE A 102 9.28 -4.05 14.82
N LYS A 103 10.02 -2.99 14.46
CA LYS A 103 11.33 -3.11 13.81
C LYS A 103 12.32 -3.91 14.66
N GLN A 104 12.35 -3.71 15.98
CA GLN A 104 13.26 -4.44 16.87
C GLN A 104 12.90 -5.92 17.05
N GLN A 105 11.65 -6.31 16.80
CA GLN A 105 11.17 -7.68 16.98
C GLN A 105 11.32 -8.52 15.71
N GLU A 106 11.04 -7.94 14.54
CA GLU A 106 10.74 -8.72 13.32
C GLU A 106 11.74 -8.50 12.18
N TYR A 107 12.58 -7.45 12.23
CA TYR A 107 13.52 -7.16 11.14
C TYR A 107 14.80 -7.94 11.41
N GLU A 108 14.76 -9.26 11.22
CA GLU A 108 15.97 -10.08 11.11
C GLU A 108 16.56 -9.86 9.71
N ILE A 109 17.79 -9.32 9.66
CA ILE A 109 18.56 -9.10 8.42
C ILE A 109 19.82 -9.95 8.48
#